data_AF-A0A545TEI3-F1
#
_entry.id   AF-A0A545TEI3-F1
#
_cell.length_a   1.000
_cell.length_b   1.000
_cell.length_c   1.000
_cell.angle_alpha   90.00
_cell.angle_beta   90.00
_cell.angle_gamma   90.00
#
_symmetry.space_group_name_H-M   'P 1'
#
loop_
_entity.id
_entity.type
_entity.pdbx_description
1 polymer ?
#
loop_
_entity_poly.entity_id
_entity_poly.type
_entity_poly.pdbx_seq_one_letter_code
_entity_poly.pdbx_strand_id
1 'polypeptide(L)'
;MIISSSVCANTWHSAEIQRIYPLANGDFVISFKSDAPDCTNPNTPKYHYVSSGQGGLSPEGRDKIYSLVLTAATSGKSVSINFDKNDNNCYVNRALINF
;
A
#
# COMPACT_ATOMS: atom_id res chain seq x y z
N MET A 1 15.05 -29.21 -1.66
CA MET A 1 13.98 -28.23 -1.37
C MET A 1 14.61 -26.85 -1.46
N ILE A 2 14.45 -26.14 -2.57
CA ILE A 2 15.01 -24.79 -2.73
C ILE A 2 13.98 -23.85 -2.11
N ILE A 3 14.34 -23.23 -0.98
CA ILE A 3 13.53 -22.21 -0.34
C ILE A 3 13.72 -20.94 -1.19
N SER A 4 12.80 -20.67 -2.11
CA SER A 4 12.82 -19.42 -2.86
C SER A 4 12.31 -18.34 -1.92
N SER A 5 13.21 -17.67 -1.21
CA SER A 5 12.90 -16.43 -0.51
C SER A 5 12.73 -15.35 -1.58
N SER A 6 11.50 -15.06 -1.98
CA SER A 6 11.21 -13.83 -2.72
C SER A 6 11.70 -12.67 -1.85
N VAL A 7 12.80 -12.02 -2.24
CA VAL A 7 13.28 -10.83 -1.55
C VAL A 7 12.28 -9.72 -1.90
N CYS A 8 11.34 -9.42 -0.99
CA CYS A 8 10.51 -8.22 -1.11
C CYS A 8 11.45 -7.02 -1.22
N ALA A 9 11.40 -6.31 -2.35
CA ALA A 9 12.18 -5.11 -2.54
C ALA A 9 11.34 -3.92 -2.10
N ASN A 10 11.29 -3.73 -0.80
CA ASN A 10 10.47 -2.70 -0.19
C ASN A 10 10.99 -1.31 -0.51
N THR A 11 10.13 -0.43 -1.03
CA THR A 11 10.43 0.98 -1.30
C THR A 11 9.38 1.88 -0.66
N TRP A 12 9.75 3.12 -0.36
CA TRP A 12 8.85 4.12 0.21
C TRP A 12 8.34 5.08 -0.86
N HIS A 13 7.04 5.37 -0.85
CA HIS A 13 6.44 6.43 -1.65
C HIS A 13 5.59 7.33 -0.77
N SER A 14 5.66 8.65 -0.99
CA SER A 14 4.91 9.65 -0.23
C SER A 14 4.12 10.55 -1.17
N ALA A 15 2.81 10.55 -1.02
CA ALA A 15 1.91 11.41 -1.79
C ALA A 15 0.54 11.54 -1.12
N GLU A 16 -0.27 12.47 -1.60
CA GLU A 16 -1.68 12.56 -1.24
C GLU A 16 -2.49 11.43 -1.87
N ILE A 17 -3.44 10.92 -1.09
CA ILE A 17 -4.36 9.87 -1.54
C ILE A 17 -5.38 10.45 -2.51
N GLN A 18 -5.58 9.76 -3.63
CA GLN A 18 -6.66 10.02 -4.57
C GLN A 18 -7.88 9.14 -4.28
N ARG A 19 -7.66 7.86 -3.93
CA ARG A 19 -8.75 6.92 -3.66
C ARG A 19 -8.32 5.86 -2.65
N ILE A 20 -9.25 5.50 -1.78
CA ILE A 20 -9.23 4.27 -0.99
C ILE A 20 -10.39 3.41 -1.50
N TYR A 21 -10.11 2.19 -1.95
CA TYR A 21 -11.09 1.28 -2.53
C TYR A 21 -11.15 -0.04 -1.75
N PRO A 22 -12.11 -0.19 -0.83
CA PRO A 22 -12.34 -1.45 -0.11
C PRO A 22 -12.78 -2.57 -1.06
N LEU A 23 -12.28 -3.77 -0.81
CA LEU A 23 -12.62 -4.99 -1.53
C LEU A 23 -13.52 -5.88 -0.66
N ALA A 24 -14.27 -6.79 -1.29
CA ALA A 24 -15.24 -7.64 -0.61
C ALA A 24 -14.65 -8.60 0.44
N ASN A 25 -13.34 -8.89 0.36
CA ASN A 25 -12.62 -9.76 1.29
C ASN A 25 -12.02 -9.01 2.50
N GLY A 26 -12.33 -7.72 2.64
CA GLY A 26 -11.80 -6.86 3.71
C GLY A 26 -10.42 -6.26 3.42
N ASP A 27 -9.77 -6.66 2.32
CA ASP A 27 -8.60 -5.95 1.81
C ASP A 27 -9.00 -4.65 1.13
N PHE A 28 -8.01 -3.80 0.83
CA PHE A 28 -8.30 -2.54 0.16
C PHE A 28 -7.14 -2.10 -0.71
N VAL A 29 -7.46 -1.22 -1.66
CA VAL A 29 -6.52 -0.62 -2.59
C VAL A 29 -6.38 0.87 -2.29
N ILE A 30 -5.16 1.37 -2.35
CA ILE A 30 -4.84 2.79 -2.31
C ILE A 30 -4.34 3.22 -3.68
N SER A 31 -4.79 4.38 -4.15
CA SER A 31 -4.18 5.07 -5.28
C SER A 31 -3.87 6.53 -4.91
N PHE A 32 -2.79 7.06 -5.47
CA PHE A 32 -2.28 8.40 -5.16
C PHE A 32 -2.59 9.40 -6.27
N LYS A 33 -2.59 10.69 -5.93
CA LYS A 33 -2.66 11.76 -6.94
C LYS A 33 -1.38 11.83 -7.79
N SER A 34 -0.26 11.41 -7.21
CA SER A 34 1.03 11.25 -7.90
C SER A 34 1.47 9.79 -7.76
N ASP A 35 1.59 9.11 -8.89
CA ASP A 35 1.91 7.68 -8.94
C ASP A 35 3.29 7.37 -8.36
N ALA A 36 3.41 6.21 -7.70
CA ALA A 36 4.70 5.68 -7.30
C ALA A 36 5.45 5.19 -8.56
N PRO A 37 6.65 5.75 -8.88
CA PRO A 37 7.38 5.34 -10.08
C PRO A 37 7.79 3.87 -10.02
N ASP A 38 8.15 3.39 -8.83
CA ASP A 38 8.62 2.03 -8.58
C ASP A 38 7.50 0.97 -8.57
N CYS A 39 6.23 1.35 -8.50
CA CYS A 39 5.14 0.38 -8.55
C CYS A 39 4.87 -0.03 -10.01
N THR A 40 4.92 -1.32 -10.34
CA THR A 40 4.73 -1.81 -11.72
C THR A 40 3.28 -2.13 -12.07
N ASN A 41 2.34 -1.86 -11.16
CA ASN A 41 0.91 -2.11 -11.39
C ASN A 41 0.41 -1.36 -12.65
N PRO A 42 -0.36 -2.02 -13.55
CA PRO A 42 -0.76 -1.44 -14.83
C PRO A 42 -1.94 -0.45 -14.75
N ASN A 43 -2.60 -0.31 -13.60
CA ASN A 43 -3.73 0.61 -13.46
C ASN A 43 -3.28 2.07 -13.49
N THR A 44 -4.18 2.98 -13.89
CA THR A 44 -3.96 4.44 -13.86
C THR A 44 -5.13 5.12 -13.14
N PRO A 45 -4.94 5.71 -11.95
CA PRO A 45 -3.69 5.73 -11.15
C PRO A 45 -3.27 4.33 -10.66
N LYS A 46 -2.00 4.17 -10.31
CA LYS A 46 -1.41 2.88 -9.91
C LYS A 46 -1.99 2.37 -8.60
N TYR A 47 -2.35 1.08 -8.58
CA TYR A 47 -2.94 0.44 -7.41
C TYR A 47 -1.87 -0.10 -6.47
N HIS A 48 -2.02 0.20 -5.19
CA HIS A 48 -1.23 -0.35 -4.10
C HIS A 48 -2.15 -1.15 -3.21
N TYR A 49 -1.95 -2.47 -3.17
CA TYR A 49 -2.84 -3.38 -2.44
C TYR A 49 -2.40 -3.49 -0.99
N VAL A 50 -3.36 -3.39 -0.07
CA VAL A 50 -3.16 -3.65 1.35
C VAL A 50 -3.91 -4.93 1.69
N SER A 51 -3.18 -6.05 1.64
CA SER A 51 -3.74 -7.39 1.75
C SER A 51 -3.17 -8.11 2.96
N SER A 52 -4.04 -8.69 3.78
CA SER A 52 -3.58 -9.59 4.85
C SER A 52 -2.83 -10.79 4.27
N GLY A 53 -1.78 -11.25 4.96
CA GLY A 53 -0.90 -12.33 4.52
C GLY A 53 0.19 -11.93 3.53
N GLN A 54 0.15 -10.72 2.96
CA GLN A 54 1.18 -10.20 2.04
C GLN A 54 2.19 -9.34 2.78
N GLY A 55 3.48 -9.48 2.46
CA GLY A 55 4.55 -8.68 3.07
C GLY A 55 4.65 -8.79 4.60
N GLY A 56 4.13 -9.88 5.20
CA GLY A 56 4.04 -10.08 6.65
C GLY A 56 2.93 -9.29 7.35
N LEU A 57 1.98 -8.72 6.59
CA LEU A 57 0.89 -7.91 7.13
C LEU A 57 -0.20 -8.79 7.75
N SER A 58 -0.51 -8.58 9.04
CA SER A 58 -1.65 -9.22 9.70
C SER A 58 -2.97 -8.51 9.36
N PRO A 59 -4.14 -9.15 9.58
CA PRO A 59 -5.44 -8.49 9.46
C PRO A 59 -5.55 -7.21 10.31
N GLU A 60 -5.06 -7.24 11.55
CA GLU A 60 -5.07 -6.06 12.43
C GLU A 60 -4.12 -4.97 11.93
N GLY A 61 -2.99 -5.35 11.34
CA GLY A 61 -2.06 -4.44 10.68
C GLY A 61 -2.73 -3.73 9.51
N ARG A 62 -3.46 -4.49 8.67
CA ARG A 62 -4.24 -3.95 7.55
C ARG A 62 -5.29 -2.93 8.04
N ASP A 63 -6.04 -3.26 9.07
CA ASP A 63 -7.10 -2.37 9.60
C ASP A 63 -6.52 -1.08 10.20
N LYS A 64 -5.33 -1.16 10.83
CA LYS A 64 -4.57 0.01 11.28
C LYS A 64 -4.09 0.87 10.12
N ILE A 65 -3.58 0.27 9.05
CA ILE A 65 -3.18 1.00 7.83
C ILE A 65 -4.41 1.68 7.24
N TYR A 66 -5.56 1.00 7.15
CA TYR A 66 -6.81 1.60 6.66
C TYR A 66 -7.17 2.87 7.42
N SER A 67 -7.16 2.80 8.76
CA SER A 67 -7.47 3.94 9.62
C SER A 67 -6.49 5.11 9.42
N LEU A 68 -5.21 4.81 9.26
CA LEU A 68 -4.16 5.79 8.99
C LEU A 68 -4.35 6.45 7.63
N VAL A 69 -4.55 5.67 6.56
CA VAL A 69 -4.73 6.22 5.21
C VAL A 69 -6.03 7.00 5.10
N LEU A 70 -7.10 6.57 5.76
CA LEU A 70 -8.36 7.31 5.81
C LEU A 70 -8.14 8.67 6.49
N THR A 71 -7.43 8.70 7.62
CA THR A 71 -7.09 9.94 8.33
C THR A 71 -6.28 10.89 7.44
N ALA A 72 -5.26 10.38 6.73
CA ALA A 72 -4.46 11.16 5.77
C ALA A 72 -5.34 11.75 4.66
N ALA A 73 -6.19 10.94 4.04
CA ALA A 73 -7.10 11.37 2.98
C ALA A 73 -8.07 12.45 3.45
N THR A 74 -8.72 12.25 4.61
CA THR A 74 -9.69 13.23 5.15
C THR A 74 -9.05 14.52 5.63
N SER A 75 -7.76 14.49 5.99
CA SER A 75 -7.01 15.67 6.45
C SER A 75 -6.26 16.39 5.32
N GLY A 76 -6.30 15.87 4.09
CA GLY A 76 -5.51 16.40 2.98
C GLY A 76 -3.99 16.26 3.18
N LYS A 77 -3.54 15.39 4.08
CA LYS A 77 -2.11 15.15 4.33
C LYS A 77 -1.58 14.05 3.42
N SER A 78 -0.32 14.18 3.04
CA SER A 78 0.42 13.08 2.40
C SER A 78 0.57 11.90 3.36
N VAL A 79 0.47 10.69 2.81
CA VAL A 79 0.83 9.45 3.51
C VAL A 79 2.06 8.85 2.84
N SER A 80 2.97 8.32 3.64
CA SER A 80 4.08 7.50 3.15
C SER A 80 3.75 6.03 3.31
N ILE A 81 3.81 5.26 2.23
CA ILE A 81 3.61 3.80 2.24
C ILE A 81 4.92 3.08 1.91
N ASN A 82 5.12 1.92 2.51
CA ASN A 82 6.18 0.98 2.16
C ASN A 82 5.55 -0.20 1.44
N PHE A 83 6.00 -0.48 0.21
CA PHE A 83 5.44 -1.54 -0.62
C PHE A 83 6.53 -2.33 -1.35
N ASP A 84 6.19 -3.57 -1.72
CA ASP A 84 7.06 -4.41 -2.54
C ASP A 84 7.02 -3.99 -4.01
N LYS A 85 8.12 -3.44 -4.52
CA LYS A 85 8.20 -2.98 -5.92
C LYS A 85 8.41 -4.11 -6.94
N ASN A 86 8.73 -5.32 -6.49
CA ASN A 86 8.93 -6.46 -7.38
C ASN A 86 7.62 -7.19 -7.71
N ASP A 87 6.53 -6.89 -6.99
CA ASP A 87 5.21 -7.44 -7.24
C ASP A 87 4.33 -6.43 -7.99
N ASN A 88 3.65 -6.87 -9.04
CA ASN A 88 2.75 -6.03 -9.83
C ASN A 88 1.52 -5.54 -9.05
N ASN A 89 1.23 -6.10 -7.86
CA ASN A 89 0.20 -5.63 -6.95
C ASN A 89 0.73 -4.61 -5.94
N CYS A 90 2.03 -4.36 -5.89
CA CYS A 90 2.64 -3.34 -5.03
C CYS A 90 2.15 -3.44 -3.59
N TYR A 91 2.28 -4.63 -3.00
CA TYR A 91 1.71 -4.93 -1.68
C TYR A 91 2.33 -4.05 -0.60
N VAL A 92 1.47 -3.31 0.10
CA VAL A 92 1.85 -2.42 1.20
C VAL A 92 1.95 -3.22 2.48
N ASN A 93 3.03 -3.03 3.24
CA ASN A 93 3.20 -3.65 4.57
C ASN A 93 3.30 -2.63 5.71
N ARG A 94 3.58 -1.35 5.42
CA ARG A 94 3.71 -0.27 6.41
C ARG A 94 3.21 1.05 5.84
N ALA A 95 2.71 1.91 6.70
CA ALA A 95 2.35 3.28 6.35
C ALA A 95 2.60 4.24 7.52
N LEU A 96 2.87 5.51 7.22
CA LEU A 96 3.02 6.58 8.22
C LEU A 96 2.49 7.91 7.69
N ILE A 97 2.09 8.78 8.61
CA ILE A 97 1.81 10.21 8.38
C ILE A 97 2.85 10.99 9.19
N ASN A 98 3.49 11.98 8.57
CA ASN A 98 4.29 12.96 9.30
C ASN A 98 3.39 14.14 9.69
N PHE A 99 3.35 14.47 10.98
CA PHE A 99 2.51 15.53 11.53
C PHE A 99 3.19 16.89 11.52
#